data_AF-A0A7J6L4H5-F1
#
_entry.id   AF-A0A7J6L4H5-F1
#
_cell.length_a   1.000
_cell.length_b   1.000
_cell.length_c   1.000
_cell.angle_alpha   90.00
_cell.angle_beta   90.00
_cell.angle_gamma   90.00
#
_symmetry.space_group_name_H-M   'P 1'
#
loop_
_entity.id
_entity.type
_entity.pdbx_description
1 polymer ?
#
loop_
_entity_poly.entity_id
_entity_poly.type
_entity_poly.pdbx_seq_one_letter_code
_entity_poly.pdbx_strand_id
1 'polypeptide(L)'
;MLRLISCHLSSFSKALNTLRSKPHELLQYIATQRPRGALDEDDAHALARSGSILIQAGAHKWGDSRMVAEFREALRSAVLTNDCNLAARIALTLALGGWRDADTLKKVHAVLMARTNSKSLCTVAFAYGTLDWAEGFQWVIETIRSGPSNTFDSEMVSRLASTLVNFGSLRQKNLVQAWLTNWTLANMDKLNPEQMVSILHCIGGPLPGSQELSVIAGSLDGRLSVSSLIKLLYVYRDDSEVLEIVAQQLHTAKTLQSQLMTAALLALSSSTLPSQAKVLRGRLLAQIAKNGADLKVCVAALWCIGQSELLGVAWTSAFCRQVLEGVRLLSANELVRVVHAIALFSEKSGSFMI
;
A
#
# COMPACT_ATOMS: atom_id res chain seq x y z
N MET A 1 10.19 33.30 21.01
CA MET A 1 10.38 31.82 20.95
C MET A 1 11.42 31.41 19.92
N LEU A 2 11.36 31.86 18.66
CA LEU A 2 12.42 31.61 17.66
C LEU A 2 13.82 32.12 18.07
N ARG A 3 13.90 33.25 18.82
CA ARG A 3 15.14 33.75 19.45
C ARG A 3 15.69 32.88 20.59
N LEU A 4 14.88 31.99 21.18
CA LEU A 4 15.33 31.07 22.24
C LEU A 4 15.91 29.77 21.65
N ILE A 5 15.53 29.41 20.43
CA ILE A 5 16.06 28.24 19.70
C ILE A 5 17.43 28.57 19.10
N SER A 6 17.71 29.82 18.69
CA SER A 6 19.02 30.21 18.16
C SER A 6 20.13 30.27 19.21
N CYS A 7 19.81 30.33 20.51
CA CYS A 7 20.82 30.49 21.57
C CYS A 7 21.25 29.18 22.25
N HIS A 8 20.60 28.04 21.98
CA HIS A 8 20.86 26.78 22.71
C HIS A 8 21.09 25.53 21.84
N LEU A 9 21.13 25.66 20.52
CA LEU A 9 21.35 24.52 19.63
C LEU A 9 22.62 24.75 18.83
N SER A 10 23.74 24.26 19.36
CA SER A 10 25.08 24.33 18.75
C SER A 10 25.22 23.54 17.43
N SER A 11 24.14 23.01 16.87
CA SER A 11 24.09 22.29 15.59
C SER A 11 22.67 22.32 15.03
N PHE A 12 22.55 22.55 13.71
CA PHE A 12 21.29 22.60 12.98
C PHE A 12 20.54 21.26 13.08
N SER A 13 21.24 20.13 13.04
CA SER A 13 20.69 18.81 13.32
C SER A 13 19.95 18.67 14.68
N LYS A 14 20.47 19.25 15.76
CA LYS A 14 19.78 19.25 17.08
C LYS A 14 18.51 20.08 17.02
N ALA A 15 18.52 21.23 16.34
CA ALA A 15 17.36 22.09 16.18
C ALA A 15 16.23 21.38 15.43
N LEU A 16 16.56 20.66 14.35
CA LEU A 16 15.59 19.90 13.57
C LEU A 16 14.97 18.74 14.38
N ASN A 17 15.73 18.09 15.26
CA ASN A 17 15.22 17.04 16.14
C ASN A 17 14.27 17.56 17.23
N THR A 18 14.56 18.72 17.83
CA THR A 18 13.68 19.36 18.82
C THR A 18 12.38 19.85 18.21
N LEU A 19 12.44 20.36 16.98
CA LEU A 19 11.29 20.89 16.24
C LEU A 19 10.44 19.81 15.55
N ARG A 20 10.78 18.52 15.71
CA ARG A 20 10.06 17.38 15.13
C ARG A 20 8.59 17.29 15.56
N SER A 21 8.24 17.80 16.74
CA SER A 21 6.85 17.91 17.23
C SER A 21 6.12 19.17 16.72
N LYS A 22 6.81 20.06 16.00
CA LYS A 22 6.31 21.36 15.57
C LYS A 22 6.62 21.64 14.09
N PRO A 23 5.82 21.07 13.18
CA PRO A 23 6.05 21.09 11.74
C PRO A 23 6.32 22.47 11.13
N HIS A 24 5.58 23.47 11.60
CA HIS A 24 5.60 24.83 11.05
C HIS A 24 6.83 25.63 11.51
N GLU A 25 7.28 25.44 12.74
CA GLU A 25 8.49 26.08 13.28
C GLU A 25 9.75 25.49 12.61
N LEU A 26 9.72 24.19 12.28
CA LEU A 26 10.78 23.47 11.57
C LEU A 26 11.04 24.04 10.17
N LEU A 27 9.97 24.32 9.41
CA LEU A 27 10.07 24.91 8.07
C LEU A 27 10.51 26.36 8.10
N GLN A 28 9.96 27.17 9.00
CA GLN A 28 10.40 28.56 9.14
C GLN A 28 11.88 28.61 9.49
N TYR A 29 12.35 27.69 10.33
CA TYR A 29 13.77 27.55 10.62
C TYR A 29 14.57 27.17 9.36
N ILE A 30 14.14 26.17 8.59
CA ILE A 30 14.81 25.79 7.32
C ILE A 30 14.82 26.94 6.30
N ALA A 31 13.72 27.69 6.14
CA ALA A 31 13.59 28.78 5.17
C ALA A 31 14.38 30.04 5.59
N THR A 32 14.44 30.35 6.89
CA THR A 32 15.01 31.63 7.39
C THR A 32 16.44 31.53 7.90
N GLN A 33 16.87 30.36 8.38
CA GLN A 33 18.18 30.17 9.02
C GLN A 33 19.16 29.39 8.14
N ARG A 34 18.81 29.06 6.90
CA ARG A 34 19.71 28.33 6.00
C ARG A 34 20.98 29.15 5.73
N PRO A 35 22.18 28.64 6.05
CA PRO A 35 23.39 29.16 5.47
C PRO A 35 23.34 28.90 3.97
N ARG A 36 23.55 29.93 3.13
CA ARG A 36 23.53 29.84 1.65
C ARG A 36 24.66 28.96 1.05
N GLY A 37 25.32 28.13 1.87
CA GLY A 37 26.38 27.20 1.47
C GLY A 37 25.89 25.75 1.36
N ALA A 38 26.84 24.85 1.06
CA ALA A 38 26.61 23.41 1.09
C ALA A 38 26.21 22.98 2.51
N LEU A 39 25.17 22.14 2.63
CA LEU A 39 24.81 21.49 3.89
C LEU A 39 25.92 20.50 4.24
N ASP A 40 26.29 20.43 5.52
CA ASP A 40 27.05 19.27 5.99
C ASP A 40 26.17 18.00 5.95
N GLU A 41 26.80 16.84 6.06
CA GLU A 41 26.13 15.55 5.88
C GLU A 41 25.05 15.31 6.96
N ASP A 42 25.31 15.69 8.20
CA ASP A 42 24.37 15.52 9.32
C ASP A 42 23.12 16.39 9.15
N ASP A 43 23.31 17.63 8.69
CA ASP A 43 22.24 18.58 8.41
C ASP A 43 21.41 18.15 7.19
N ALA A 44 22.06 17.62 6.15
CA ALA A 44 21.39 17.03 5.00
C ALA A 44 20.52 15.83 5.39
N HIS A 45 21.05 14.94 6.24
CA HIS A 45 20.31 13.83 6.81
C HIS A 45 19.12 14.29 7.65
N ALA A 46 19.31 15.26 8.52
CA ALA A 46 18.25 15.80 9.36
C ALA A 46 17.17 16.49 8.51
N LEU A 47 17.54 17.20 7.44
CA LEU A 47 16.62 17.83 6.49
C LEU A 47 15.74 16.80 5.78
N ALA A 48 16.34 15.78 5.15
CA ALA A 48 15.60 14.74 4.43
C ALA A 48 14.67 13.94 5.37
N ARG A 49 15.13 13.72 6.60
CA ARG A 49 14.44 13.01 7.69
C ARG A 49 13.20 13.75 8.19
N SER A 50 13.38 15.00 8.55
CA SER A 50 12.29 15.88 8.95
C SER A 50 11.31 16.10 7.82
N GLY A 51 11.81 16.35 6.61
CA GLY A 51 11.01 16.49 5.38
C GLY A 51 10.00 15.38 5.16
N SER A 52 10.45 14.12 5.19
CA SER A 52 9.56 12.97 4.99
C SER A 52 8.43 12.90 6.03
N ILE A 53 8.73 13.24 7.29
CA ILE A 53 7.76 13.19 8.39
C ILE A 53 6.72 14.31 8.23
N LEU A 54 7.20 15.51 7.88
CA LEU A 54 6.34 16.67 7.64
C LEU A 54 5.34 16.37 6.53
N ILE A 55 5.82 15.89 5.39
CA ILE A 55 4.99 15.59 4.22
C ILE A 55 3.93 14.52 4.52
N GLN A 56 4.29 13.48 5.27
CA GLN A 56 3.37 12.45 5.75
C GLN A 56 2.31 13.00 6.71
N ALA A 57 2.63 14.03 7.51
CA ALA A 57 1.71 14.69 8.41
C ALA A 57 0.70 15.63 7.71
N GLY A 58 0.58 15.58 6.38
CA GLY A 58 -0.41 16.37 5.63
C GLY A 58 0.09 17.73 5.14
N ALA A 59 1.40 17.95 5.24
CA ALA A 59 2.06 19.18 4.86
C ALA A 59 2.00 19.55 3.37
N HIS A 60 1.78 18.59 2.48
CA HIS A 60 1.66 18.87 1.05
C HIS A 60 0.45 19.78 0.71
N LYS A 61 -0.46 20.05 1.67
CA LYS A 61 -1.56 21.02 1.57
C LYS A 61 -1.16 22.46 1.91
N TRP A 62 0.13 22.76 2.06
CA TRP A 62 0.60 24.09 2.44
C TRP A 62 0.46 25.10 1.31
N GLY A 63 -0.26 26.20 1.60
CA GLY A 63 -0.58 27.27 0.64
C GLY A 63 0.55 28.24 0.31
N ASP A 64 1.78 28.03 0.82
CA ASP A 64 2.93 28.89 0.50
C ASP A 64 3.91 28.18 -0.45
N SER A 65 3.72 28.47 -1.74
CA SER A 65 4.54 27.94 -2.85
C SER A 65 6.04 28.25 -2.71
N ARG A 66 6.41 29.32 -2.01
CA ARG A 66 7.81 29.75 -1.85
C ARG A 66 8.57 28.84 -0.90
N MET A 67 7.98 28.49 0.26
CA MET A 67 8.62 27.59 1.23
C MET A 67 8.85 26.19 0.64
N VAL A 68 7.91 25.70 -0.18
CA VAL A 68 8.06 24.42 -0.89
C VAL A 68 9.22 24.46 -1.89
N ALA A 69 9.38 25.57 -2.63
CA ALA A 69 10.47 25.74 -3.58
C ALA A 69 11.85 25.79 -2.88
N GLU A 70 11.97 26.56 -1.79
CA GLU A 70 13.22 26.66 -1.01
C GLU A 70 13.62 25.31 -0.39
N PHE A 71 12.64 24.53 0.10
CA PHE A 71 12.87 23.19 0.63
C PHE A 71 13.32 22.21 -0.46
N ARG A 72 12.72 22.24 -1.65
CA ARG A 72 13.15 21.42 -2.80
C ARG A 72 14.57 21.73 -3.23
N GLU A 73 14.95 23.01 -3.27
CA GLU A 73 16.32 23.41 -3.61
C GLU A 73 17.33 22.95 -2.55
N ALA A 74 16.94 22.95 -1.27
CA ALA A 74 17.77 22.39 -0.21
C ALA A 74 18.00 20.88 -0.39
N LEU A 75 16.95 20.11 -0.71
CA LEU A 75 17.08 18.69 -1.05
C LEU A 75 17.99 18.47 -2.26
N ARG A 76 17.85 19.27 -3.32
CA ARG A 76 18.70 19.18 -4.53
C ARG A 76 20.18 19.37 -4.20
N SER A 77 20.51 20.33 -3.34
CA SER A 77 21.90 20.54 -2.90
C SER A 77 22.44 19.42 -2.01
N ALA A 78 21.58 18.73 -1.26
CA ALA A 78 21.96 17.64 -0.36
C ALA A 78 22.31 16.33 -1.09
N VAL A 79 21.83 16.13 -2.33
CA VAL A 79 22.12 14.92 -3.13
C VAL A 79 23.59 14.82 -3.56
N LEU A 80 24.39 15.89 -3.45
CA LEU A 80 25.81 15.88 -3.81
C LEU A 80 26.68 15.01 -2.88
N THR A 81 26.10 14.42 -1.84
CA THR A 81 26.75 13.48 -0.93
C THR A 81 26.80 12.08 -1.55
N ASN A 82 27.91 11.35 -1.35
CA ASN A 82 28.06 9.95 -1.80
C ASN A 82 27.34 8.92 -0.89
N ASP A 83 26.37 9.37 -0.08
CA ASP A 83 25.63 8.50 0.83
C ASP A 83 24.31 8.01 0.19
N CYS A 84 24.27 6.70 -0.07
CA CYS A 84 23.12 5.99 -0.61
C CYS A 84 21.86 6.08 0.26
N ASN A 85 21.98 6.10 1.60
CA ASN A 85 20.82 6.18 2.49
C ASN A 85 20.20 7.57 2.46
N LEU A 86 21.04 8.61 2.40
CA LEU A 86 20.60 10.00 2.23
C LEU A 86 19.93 10.19 0.87
N ALA A 87 20.58 9.72 -0.21
CA ALA A 87 20.04 9.78 -1.56
C ALA A 87 18.67 9.07 -1.65
N ALA A 88 18.55 7.85 -1.11
CA ALA A 88 17.30 7.11 -1.06
C ALA A 88 16.20 7.87 -0.31
N ARG A 89 16.55 8.52 0.79
CA ARG A 89 15.61 9.28 1.59
C ARG A 89 15.17 10.58 0.93
N ILE A 90 16.06 11.25 0.21
CA ILE A 90 15.71 12.42 -0.59
C ILE A 90 14.68 12.01 -1.66
N ALA A 91 14.89 10.90 -2.36
CA ALA A 91 13.89 10.36 -3.30
C ALA A 91 12.54 10.08 -2.61
N LEU A 92 12.54 9.45 -1.42
CA LEU A 92 11.31 9.24 -0.66
C LEU A 92 10.60 10.56 -0.32
N THR A 93 11.33 11.57 0.13
CA THR A 93 10.76 12.88 0.47
C THR A 93 10.15 13.57 -0.77
N LEU A 94 10.82 13.50 -1.93
CA LEU A 94 10.26 13.99 -3.19
C LEU A 94 8.96 13.25 -3.56
N ALA A 95 8.96 11.92 -3.40
CA ALA A 95 7.82 11.07 -3.71
C ALA A 95 6.59 11.37 -2.84
N LEU A 96 6.80 11.49 -1.53
CA LEU A 96 5.74 11.88 -0.60
C LEU A 96 5.18 13.26 -0.93
N GLY A 97 6.02 14.18 -1.43
CA GLY A 97 5.61 15.52 -1.84
C GLY A 97 4.94 15.58 -3.22
N GLY A 98 4.94 14.48 -3.98
CA GLY A 98 4.50 14.47 -5.38
C GLY A 98 5.39 15.30 -6.31
N TRP A 99 6.64 15.56 -5.92
CA TRP A 99 7.54 16.44 -6.66
C TRP A 99 8.39 15.66 -7.66
N ARG A 100 8.00 15.72 -8.94
CA ARG A 100 8.74 15.11 -10.05
C ARG A 100 9.94 15.99 -10.48
N ASP A 101 10.97 16.03 -9.64
CA ASP A 101 12.24 16.72 -9.95
C ASP A 101 13.23 15.78 -10.64
N ALA A 102 13.14 15.69 -11.97
CA ALA A 102 13.88 14.72 -12.78
C ALA A 102 15.41 14.82 -12.58
N ASP A 103 15.96 16.02 -12.47
CA ASP A 103 17.41 16.22 -12.31
C ASP A 103 17.90 15.72 -10.96
N THR A 104 17.14 16.00 -9.90
CA THR A 104 17.46 15.50 -8.55
C THR A 104 17.34 13.98 -8.49
N LEU A 105 16.31 13.40 -9.12
CA LEU A 105 16.15 11.93 -9.21
C LEU A 105 17.28 11.25 -9.98
N LYS A 106 17.74 11.84 -11.10
CA LYS A 106 18.90 11.33 -11.86
C LYS A 106 20.19 11.35 -11.03
N LYS A 107 20.41 12.40 -10.23
CA LYS A 107 21.57 12.46 -9.31
C LYS A 107 21.46 11.41 -8.20
N VAL A 108 20.29 11.27 -7.57
CA VAL A 108 20.04 10.21 -6.58
C VAL A 108 20.30 8.84 -7.21
N HIS A 109 19.82 8.63 -8.43
CA HIS A 109 19.99 7.39 -9.16
C HIS A 109 21.46 7.06 -9.41
N ALA A 110 22.26 8.03 -9.86
CA ALA A 110 23.70 7.85 -10.06
C ALA A 110 24.43 7.45 -8.77
N VAL A 111 24.10 8.07 -7.64
CA VAL A 111 24.66 7.72 -6.32
C VAL A 111 24.32 6.27 -5.97
N LEU A 112 23.07 5.87 -6.17
CA LEU A 112 22.59 4.53 -5.86
C LEU A 112 23.17 3.45 -6.80
N MET A 113 23.34 3.76 -8.09
CA MET A 113 24.01 2.84 -9.03
C MET A 113 25.46 2.57 -8.61
N ALA A 114 26.16 3.58 -8.11
CA ALA A 114 27.54 3.43 -7.67
C ALA A 114 27.66 2.66 -6.35
N ARG A 115 26.72 2.90 -5.42
CA ARG A 115 26.70 2.27 -4.08
C ARG A 115 25.25 2.08 -3.67
N THR A 116 24.76 0.85 -3.70
CA THR A 116 23.43 0.53 -3.18
C THR A 116 23.52 -0.47 -2.03
N ASN A 117 22.58 -0.35 -1.12
CA ASN A 117 22.30 -1.37 -0.11
C ASN A 117 20.82 -1.74 -0.18
N SER A 118 20.49 -2.89 0.39
CA SER A 118 19.15 -3.46 0.35
C SER A 118 18.07 -2.48 0.87
N LYS A 119 18.32 -1.83 2.01
CA LYS A 119 17.41 -0.84 2.62
C LYS A 119 17.15 0.39 1.73
N SER A 120 18.21 0.91 1.10
CA SER A 120 18.13 2.06 0.19
C SER A 120 17.36 1.68 -1.06
N LEU A 121 17.59 0.48 -1.60
CA LEU A 121 16.93 -0.04 -2.78
C LEU A 121 15.40 -0.11 -2.60
N CYS A 122 14.91 -0.59 -1.46
CA CYS A 122 13.46 -0.65 -1.20
C CYS A 122 12.83 0.71 -0.96
N THR A 123 13.55 1.60 -0.27
CA THR A 123 13.11 3.00 -0.09
C THR A 123 12.91 3.69 -1.44
N VAL A 124 13.85 3.44 -2.37
CA VAL A 124 13.87 4.03 -3.70
C VAL A 124 12.86 3.38 -4.64
N ALA A 125 12.64 2.06 -4.52
CA ALA A 125 11.56 1.37 -5.22
C ALA A 125 10.21 2.05 -4.96
N PHE A 126 9.94 2.41 -3.70
CA PHE A 126 8.72 3.13 -3.33
C PHE A 126 8.68 4.52 -3.89
N ALA A 127 9.79 5.26 -3.79
CA ALA A 127 9.87 6.61 -4.31
C ALA A 127 9.64 6.67 -5.82
N TYR A 128 10.36 5.85 -6.59
CA TYR A 128 10.28 5.82 -8.04
C TYR A 128 8.92 5.30 -8.52
N GLY A 129 8.35 4.31 -7.84
CA GLY A 129 7.00 3.83 -8.11
C GLY A 129 5.95 4.93 -7.90
N THR A 130 5.99 5.61 -6.76
CA THR A 130 5.04 6.69 -6.43
C THR A 130 5.13 7.85 -7.43
N LEU A 131 6.33 8.17 -7.90
CA LEU A 131 6.57 9.24 -8.87
C LEU A 131 6.32 8.82 -10.32
N ASP A 132 6.04 7.53 -10.58
CA ASP A 132 5.92 6.95 -11.92
C ASP A 132 7.19 7.17 -12.78
N TRP A 133 8.36 7.04 -12.16
CA TRP A 133 9.64 7.19 -12.86
C TRP A 133 10.12 5.84 -13.41
N ALA A 134 9.66 5.52 -14.63
CA ALA A 134 9.82 4.21 -15.25
C ALA A 134 11.29 3.73 -15.33
N GLU A 135 12.23 4.61 -15.71
CA GLU A 135 13.65 4.28 -15.86
C GLU A 135 14.27 3.84 -14.52
N GLY A 136 14.11 4.65 -13.47
CA GLY A 136 14.62 4.31 -12.14
C GLY A 136 13.97 3.05 -11.57
N PHE A 137 12.67 2.86 -11.82
CA PHE A 137 11.96 1.67 -11.37
C PHE A 137 12.40 0.40 -12.09
N GLN A 138 12.73 0.48 -13.38
CA GLN A 138 13.31 -0.64 -14.13
C GLN A 138 14.69 -1.03 -13.57
N TRP A 139 15.56 -0.06 -13.30
CA TRP A 139 16.86 -0.33 -12.68
C TRP A 139 16.73 -1.00 -11.31
N VAL A 140 15.75 -0.60 -10.49
CA VAL A 140 15.46 -1.25 -9.20
C VAL A 140 15.18 -2.74 -9.43
N ILE A 141 14.30 -3.07 -10.38
CA ILE A 141 13.94 -4.46 -10.72
C ILE A 141 15.18 -5.23 -11.21
N GLU A 142 15.98 -4.63 -12.09
CA GLU A 142 17.20 -5.27 -12.61
C GLU A 142 18.21 -5.54 -11.51
N THR A 143 18.43 -4.59 -10.60
CA THR A 143 19.32 -4.71 -9.45
C THR A 143 18.88 -5.83 -8.51
N ILE A 144 17.57 -5.92 -8.24
CA ILE A 144 16.99 -6.99 -7.43
C ILE A 144 17.22 -8.36 -8.10
N ARG A 145 17.06 -8.44 -9.42
CA ARG A 145 17.22 -9.69 -10.18
C ARG A 145 18.67 -10.16 -10.26
N SER A 146 19.62 -9.22 -10.40
CA SER A 146 21.05 -9.55 -10.47
C SER A 146 21.70 -9.77 -9.11
N GLY A 147 21.03 -9.37 -8.02
CA GLY A 147 21.53 -9.54 -6.65
C GLY A 147 21.54 -11.02 -6.23
N PRO A 148 22.51 -11.47 -5.40
CA PRO A 148 22.45 -12.78 -4.78
C PRO A 148 21.12 -12.97 -4.04
N SER A 149 20.52 -14.17 -4.10
CA SER A 149 19.24 -14.48 -3.43
C SER A 149 19.23 -14.21 -1.92
N ASN A 150 20.42 -14.19 -1.31
CA ASN A 150 20.64 -14.05 0.13
C ASN A 150 20.84 -12.59 0.59
N THR A 151 20.79 -11.62 -0.33
CA THR A 151 21.09 -10.20 -0.04
C THR A 151 19.91 -9.44 0.57
N PHE A 152 18.72 -10.04 0.55
CA PHE A 152 17.46 -9.40 0.91
C PHE A 152 16.79 -10.16 2.05
N ASP A 153 16.53 -9.50 3.17
CA ASP A 153 15.77 -10.07 4.27
C ASP A 153 14.27 -10.17 3.94
N SER A 154 13.55 -11.03 4.67
CA SER A 154 12.15 -11.33 4.42
C SER A 154 11.20 -10.15 4.63
N GLU A 155 11.50 -9.27 5.59
CA GLU A 155 10.71 -8.07 5.84
C GLU A 155 10.82 -7.11 4.66
N MET A 156 12.03 -6.99 4.13
CA MET A 156 12.36 -6.09 3.05
C MET A 156 11.75 -6.56 1.72
N VAL A 157 11.80 -7.87 1.42
CA VAL A 157 11.11 -8.44 0.25
C VAL A 157 9.60 -8.23 0.34
N SER A 158 8.98 -8.37 1.51
CA SER A 158 7.55 -8.11 1.70
C SER A 158 7.17 -6.64 1.42
N ARG A 159 7.98 -5.69 1.91
CA ARG A 159 7.79 -4.25 1.65
C ARG A 159 7.98 -3.91 0.17
N LEU A 160 8.99 -4.51 -0.45
CA LEU A 160 9.30 -4.33 -1.85
C LEU A 160 8.19 -4.90 -2.74
N ALA A 161 7.70 -6.11 -2.45
CA ALA A 161 6.58 -6.73 -3.14
C ALA A 161 5.34 -5.84 -3.12
N SER A 162 4.97 -5.35 -1.93
CA SER A 162 3.81 -4.46 -1.74
C SER A 162 3.93 -3.18 -2.56
N THR A 163 5.14 -2.63 -2.60
CA THR A 163 5.46 -1.42 -3.35
C THR A 163 5.33 -1.65 -4.85
N LEU A 164 5.92 -2.73 -5.35
CA LEU A 164 6.03 -2.97 -6.78
C LEU A 164 4.67 -3.30 -7.40
N VAL A 165 3.79 -3.99 -6.67
CA VAL A 165 2.42 -4.30 -7.12
C VAL A 165 1.53 -3.06 -7.21
N ASN A 166 1.72 -2.11 -6.30
CA ASN A 166 0.91 -0.90 -6.24
C ASN A 166 1.29 0.11 -7.33
N PHE A 167 2.57 0.17 -7.71
CA PHE A 167 3.08 1.25 -8.56
C PHE A 167 3.67 0.79 -9.91
N GLY A 168 3.94 -0.50 -10.11
CA GLY A 168 4.52 -0.97 -11.37
C GLY A 168 3.54 -0.90 -12.54
N SER A 169 4.05 -0.66 -13.75
CA SER A 169 3.32 -0.96 -14.99
C SER A 169 3.01 -2.46 -15.08
N LEU A 170 2.04 -2.86 -15.92
CA LEU A 170 1.64 -4.26 -16.06
C LEU A 170 2.82 -5.20 -16.37
N ARG A 171 3.73 -4.76 -17.25
CA ARG A 171 4.96 -5.50 -17.59
C ARG A 171 5.90 -5.63 -16.38
N GLN A 172 6.08 -4.57 -15.61
CA GLN A 172 6.90 -4.59 -14.40
C GLN A 172 6.28 -5.48 -13.31
N LYS A 173 4.95 -5.46 -13.15
CA LYS A 173 4.24 -6.35 -12.22
C LYS A 173 4.51 -7.82 -12.56
N ASN A 174 4.41 -8.21 -13.82
CA ASN A 174 4.68 -9.59 -14.25
C ASN A 174 6.13 -10.03 -13.95
N LEU A 175 7.10 -9.14 -14.21
CA LEU A 175 8.51 -9.42 -13.92
C LEU A 175 8.79 -9.58 -12.43
N VAL A 176 8.20 -8.69 -11.61
CA VAL A 176 8.33 -8.72 -10.16
C VAL A 176 7.65 -9.96 -9.58
N GLN A 177 6.47 -10.31 -10.09
CA GLN A 177 5.73 -11.50 -9.68
C GLN A 177 6.57 -12.77 -9.89
N ALA A 178 7.16 -12.95 -11.07
CA ALA A 178 8.01 -14.11 -11.36
C ALA A 178 9.25 -14.19 -10.44
N TRP A 179 9.92 -13.07 -10.19
CA TRP A 179 11.05 -13.02 -9.25
C TRP A 179 10.61 -13.31 -7.82
N LEU A 180 9.50 -12.73 -7.36
CA LEU A 180 8.94 -12.97 -6.03
C LEU A 180 8.59 -14.44 -5.83
N THR A 181 7.93 -15.08 -6.80
CA THR A 181 7.61 -16.50 -6.76
C THR A 181 8.87 -17.34 -6.55
N ASN A 182 9.92 -17.12 -7.35
CA ASN A 182 11.18 -17.87 -7.23
C ASN A 182 11.89 -17.62 -5.89
N TRP A 183 11.93 -16.37 -5.44
CA TRP A 183 12.56 -16.02 -4.16
C TRP A 183 11.82 -16.63 -2.97
N THR A 184 10.48 -16.61 -2.99
CA THR A 184 9.64 -17.20 -1.95
C THR A 184 9.82 -18.71 -1.88
N LEU A 185 9.83 -19.40 -3.03
CA LEU A 185 10.09 -20.85 -3.07
C LEU A 185 11.45 -21.21 -2.47
N ALA A 186 12.47 -20.36 -2.68
CA ALA A 186 13.82 -20.59 -2.16
C ALA A 186 14.03 -20.21 -0.67
N ASN A 187 13.08 -19.52 -0.03
CA ASN A 187 13.23 -19.00 1.34
C ASN A 187 11.99 -19.25 2.23
N MET A 188 11.15 -20.21 1.85
CA MET A 188 9.87 -20.50 2.52
C MET A 188 10.04 -20.82 4.01
N ASP A 189 11.13 -21.47 4.39
CA ASP A 189 11.54 -21.81 5.75
C ASP A 189 11.86 -20.60 6.64
N LYS A 190 12.18 -19.44 6.04
CA LYS A 190 12.57 -18.21 6.73
C LYS A 190 11.43 -17.20 6.84
N LEU A 191 10.28 -17.49 6.24
CA LEU A 191 9.13 -16.59 6.22
C LEU A 191 8.20 -16.90 7.39
N ASN A 192 7.92 -15.86 8.19
CA ASN A 192 6.81 -15.97 9.11
C ASN A 192 5.47 -15.93 8.32
N PRO A 193 4.37 -16.42 8.91
CA PRO A 193 3.09 -16.50 8.21
C PRO A 193 2.56 -15.15 7.69
N GLU A 194 2.76 -14.06 8.44
CA GLU A 194 2.33 -12.71 8.03
C GLU A 194 3.09 -12.23 6.78
N GLN A 195 4.39 -12.48 6.73
CA GLN A 195 5.24 -12.18 5.58
C GLN A 195 4.82 -13.03 4.38
N MET A 196 4.60 -14.33 4.58
CA MET A 196 4.16 -15.25 3.54
C MET A 196 2.86 -14.76 2.89
N VAL A 197 1.83 -14.47 3.70
CA VAL A 197 0.54 -13.97 3.21
C VAL A 197 0.69 -12.66 2.43
N SER A 198 1.50 -11.73 2.94
CA SER A 198 1.74 -10.46 2.26
C SER A 198 2.38 -10.65 0.88
N ILE A 199 3.35 -11.56 0.78
CA ILE A 199 4.04 -11.86 -0.49
C ILE A 199 3.09 -12.58 -1.46
N LEU A 200 2.32 -13.57 -0.99
CA LEU A 200 1.33 -14.27 -1.82
C LEU A 200 0.28 -13.33 -2.42
N HIS A 201 -0.22 -12.39 -1.61
CA HIS A 201 -1.13 -11.35 -2.09
C HIS A 201 -0.48 -10.48 -3.18
N CYS A 202 0.82 -10.19 -3.04
CA CYS A 202 1.56 -9.43 -4.05
C CYS A 202 1.81 -10.24 -5.32
N ILE A 203 2.07 -11.54 -5.20
CA ILE A 203 2.12 -12.46 -6.34
C ILE A 203 0.76 -12.52 -7.04
N GLY A 204 -0.34 -12.33 -6.30
CA GLY A 204 -1.69 -12.31 -6.86
C GLY A 204 -2.27 -13.71 -7.10
N GLY A 205 -1.70 -14.73 -6.46
CA GLY A 205 -2.14 -16.11 -6.58
C GLY A 205 -1.31 -17.08 -5.72
N PRO A 206 -1.76 -18.33 -5.59
CA PRO A 206 -1.03 -19.37 -4.85
C PRO A 206 0.31 -19.68 -5.52
N LEU A 207 1.25 -20.22 -4.74
CA LEU A 207 2.52 -20.67 -5.30
C LEU A 207 2.31 -21.96 -6.10
N PRO A 208 2.97 -22.11 -7.26
CA PRO A 208 2.90 -23.35 -8.02
C PRO A 208 3.52 -24.50 -7.22
N GLY A 209 2.78 -25.60 -7.04
CA GLY A 209 3.25 -26.82 -6.38
C GLY A 209 3.18 -26.83 -4.85
N SER A 210 2.65 -25.78 -4.21
CA SER A 210 2.53 -25.75 -2.74
C SER A 210 1.29 -26.51 -2.26
N GLN A 211 1.40 -27.81 -2.03
CA GLN A 211 0.43 -28.56 -1.20
C GLN A 211 0.49 -28.14 0.29
N GLU A 212 1.55 -27.44 0.70
CA GLU A 212 1.80 -27.04 2.08
C GLU A 212 1.01 -25.79 2.54
N LEU A 213 0.32 -25.07 1.65
CA LEU A 213 -0.36 -23.84 2.03
C LEU A 213 -1.75 -24.06 2.67
N SER A 214 -2.41 -25.19 2.39
CA SER A 214 -3.55 -25.67 3.20
C SER A 214 -3.09 -26.05 4.61
N VAL A 215 -1.86 -26.57 4.75
CA VAL A 215 -1.20 -26.81 6.04
C VAL A 215 -0.86 -25.49 6.74
N ILE A 216 -0.43 -24.44 6.03
CA ILE A 216 -0.23 -23.11 6.62
C ILE A 216 -1.58 -22.54 7.09
N ALA A 217 -2.61 -22.48 6.25
CA ALA A 217 -3.93 -21.99 6.66
C ALA A 217 -4.51 -22.76 7.87
N GLY A 218 -4.34 -24.09 7.90
CA GLY A 218 -4.80 -24.97 8.98
C GLY A 218 -3.92 -25.02 10.23
N SER A 219 -2.61 -24.75 10.13
CA SER A 219 -1.66 -24.74 11.27
C SER A 219 -1.56 -23.39 11.97
N LEU A 220 -2.22 -22.37 11.42
CA LEU A 220 -2.29 -21.04 12.00
C LEU A 220 -3.39 -20.98 13.06
N ASP A 221 -3.08 -21.47 14.27
CA ASP A 221 -3.88 -21.31 15.49
C ASP A 221 -4.05 -19.81 15.85
N GLY A 222 -4.87 -19.07 15.09
CA GLY A 222 -5.23 -17.67 15.38
C GLY A 222 -4.09 -16.65 15.33
N ARG A 223 -2.94 -16.99 14.71
CA ARG A 223 -1.75 -16.12 14.67
C ARG A 223 -1.74 -15.09 13.53
N LEU A 224 -2.71 -15.12 12.63
CA LEU A 224 -2.84 -14.12 11.58
C LEU A 224 -3.76 -12.97 12.00
N SER A 225 -3.35 -11.77 11.66
CA SER A 225 -4.20 -10.59 11.68
C SER A 225 -5.40 -10.75 10.73
N VAL A 226 -6.50 -10.07 11.06
CA VAL A 226 -7.71 -10.00 10.23
C VAL A 226 -7.39 -9.55 8.79
N SER A 227 -6.44 -8.61 8.65
CA SER A 227 -5.98 -8.13 7.34
C SER A 227 -5.37 -9.26 6.50
N SER A 228 -4.54 -10.11 7.12
CA SER A 228 -3.90 -11.23 6.44
C SER A 228 -4.88 -12.36 6.13
N LEU A 229 -5.86 -12.63 6.99
CA LEU A 229 -6.95 -13.55 6.66
C LEU A 229 -7.74 -13.08 5.42
N ILE A 230 -8.01 -11.78 5.30
CA ILE A 230 -8.71 -11.24 4.13
C ILE A 230 -7.85 -11.31 2.86
N LYS A 231 -6.53 -11.09 2.97
CA LYS A 231 -5.59 -11.30 1.86
C LYS A 231 -5.60 -12.77 1.40
N LEU A 232 -5.66 -13.72 2.33
CA LEU A 232 -5.76 -15.14 2.00
C LEU A 232 -7.06 -15.48 1.27
N LEU A 233 -8.21 -14.90 1.67
CA LEU A 233 -9.46 -15.06 0.91
C LEU A 233 -9.30 -14.64 -0.56
N TYR A 234 -8.54 -13.59 -0.83
CA TYR A 234 -8.30 -13.12 -2.19
C TYR A 234 -7.36 -14.05 -2.97
N VAL A 235 -6.27 -14.51 -2.36
CA VAL A 235 -5.28 -15.40 -2.98
C VAL A 235 -5.88 -16.77 -3.31
N TYR A 236 -6.69 -17.31 -2.40
CA TYR A 236 -7.24 -18.67 -2.47
C TYR A 236 -8.73 -18.70 -2.78
N ARG A 237 -9.25 -17.70 -3.51
CA ARG A 237 -10.69 -17.56 -3.81
C ARG A 237 -11.32 -18.75 -4.56
N ASP A 238 -10.48 -19.61 -5.15
CA ASP A 238 -10.89 -20.78 -5.93
C ASP A 238 -10.57 -22.10 -5.19
N ASP A 239 -9.97 -22.04 -3.98
CA ASP A 239 -9.64 -23.21 -3.14
C ASP A 239 -10.64 -23.33 -1.99
N SER A 240 -11.54 -24.30 -2.10
CA SER A 240 -12.62 -24.49 -1.13
C SER A 240 -12.15 -24.85 0.27
N GLU A 241 -11.04 -25.58 0.41
CA GLU A 241 -10.55 -26.02 1.71
C GLU A 241 -9.97 -24.85 2.49
N VAL A 242 -9.11 -24.05 1.83
CA VAL A 242 -8.50 -22.87 2.44
C VAL A 242 -9.58 -21.82 2.77
N LEU A 243 -10.56 -21.62 1.88
CA LEU A 243 -11.66 -20.70 2.13
C LEU A 243 -12.48 -21.07 3.37
N GLU A 244 -12.72 -22.37 3.61
CA GLU A 244 -13.49 -22.82 4.77
C GLU A 244 -12.77 -22.47 6.08
N ILE A 245 -11.47 -22.75 6.17
CA ILE A 245 -10.64 -22.47 7.34
C ILE A 245 -10.54 -20.96 7.60
N VAL A 246 -10.22 -20.19 6.56
CA VAL A 246 -10.04 -18.73 6.69
C VAL A 246 -11.37 -18.05 7.05
N ALA A 247 -12.48 -18.50 6.46
CA ALA A 247 -13.80 -17.97 6.79
C ALA A 247 -14.21 -18.27 8.24
N GLN A 248 -13.92 -19.48 8.73
CA GLN A 248 -14.15 -19.85 10.13
C GLN A 248 -13.38 -18.96 11.10
N GLN A 249 -12.09 -18.69 10.82
CA GLN A 249 -11.28 -17.80 11.65
C GLN A 249 -11.83 -16.37 11.64
N LEU A 250 -12.20 -15.84 10.46
CA LEU A 250 -12.82 -14.51 10.33
C LEU A 250 -14.20 -14.41 11.00
N HIS A 251 -14.92 -15.53 11.18
CA HIS A 251 -16.19 -15.56 11.89
C HIS A 251 -16.06 -15.14 13.37
N THR A 252 -14.87 -15.21 13.96
CA THR A 252 -14.63 -14.75 15.34
C THR A 252 -14.45 -13.23 15.45
N ALA A 253 -14.17 -12.53 14.35
CA ALA A 253 -14.02 -11.08 14.34
C ALA A 253 -15.39 -10.39 14.55
N LYS A 254 -15.48 -9.47 15.53
CA LYS A 254 -16.72 -8.79 15.91
C LYS A 254 -17.19 -7.74 14.89
N THR A 255 -16.27 -7.02 14.27
CA THR A 255 -16.57 -6.00 13.25
C THR A 255 -15.33 -5.72 12.39
N LEU A 256 -15.52 -5.68 11.06
CA LEU A 256 -14.47 -5.28 10.12
C LEU A 256 -14.51 -3.76 9.87
N GLN A 257 -13.34 -3.15 9.68
CA GLN A 257 -13.24 -1.79 9.13
C GLN A 257 -13.72 -1.76 7.67
N SER A 258 -14.25 -0.64 7.18
CA SER A 258 -14.88 -0.55 5.85
C SER A 258 -13.98 -1.02 4.70
N GLN A 259 -12.68 -0.69 4.73
CA GLN A 259 -11.73 -1.12 3.71
C GLN A 259 -11.56 -2.65 3.69
N LEU A 260 -11.42 -3.25 4.87
CA LEU A 260 -11.30 -4.70 5.04
C LEU A 260 -12.60 -5.41 4.66
N MET A 261 -13.75 -4.82 5.00
CA MET A 261 -15.07 -5.33 4.63
C MET A 261 -15.28 -5.34 3.11
N THR A 262 -14.88 -4.26 2.43
CA THR A 262 -14.91 -4.16 0.97
C THR A 262 -14.09 -5.29 0.34
N ALA A 263 -12.84 -5.47 0.79
CA ALA A 263 -11.95 -6.50 0.27
C ALA A 263 -12.49 -7.92 0.52
N ALA A 264 -13.02 -8.18 1.72
CA ALA A 264 -13.61 -9.47 2.07
C ALA A 264 -14.82 -9.81 1.19
N LEU A 265 -15.73 -8.85 0.94
CA LEU A 265 -16.90 -9.06 0.09
C LEU A 265 -16.54 -9.33 -1.37
N LEU A 266 -15.52 -8.65 -1.89
CA LEU A 266 -15.03 -8.89 -3.24
C LEU A 266 -14.43 -10.30 -3.36
N ALA A 267 -13.66 -10.75 -2.37
CA ALA A 267 -13.12 -12.11 -2.33
C ALA A 267 -14.22 -13.19 -2.20
N LEU A 268 -15.26 -12.91 -1.41
CA LEU A 268 -16.41 -13.81 -1.20
C LEU A 268 -17.52 -13.64 -2.25
N SER A 269 -17.24 -13.03 -3.40
CA SER A 269 -18.25 -12.82 -4.44
C SER A 269 -18.57 -14.09 -5.25
N SER A 270 -17.74 -15.13 -5.18
CA SER A 270 -17.95 -16.37 -5.91
C SER A 270 -19.30 -17.04 -5.61
N SER A 271 -19.89 -17.68 -6.63
CA SER A 271 -21.10 -18.50 -6.50
C SER A 271 -20.80 -19.84 -5.81
N THR A 272 -19.61 -20.39 -5.98
CA THR A 272 -19.20 -21.73 -5.51
C THR A 272 -18.48 -21.70 -4.15
N LEU A 273 -18.95 -20.87 -3.22
CA LEU A 273 -18.34 -20.80 -1.89
C LEU A 273 -18.66 -22.04 -1.02
N PRO A 274 -17.71 -22.49 -0.18
CA PRO A 274 -17.97 -23.50 0.84
C PRO A 274 -18.82 -22.91 2.00
N SER A 275 -19.28 -23.77 2.92
CA SER A 275 -20.31 -23.43 3.92
C SER A 275 -19.93 -22.25 4.82
N GLN A 276 -18.75 -22.28 5.45
CA GLN A 276 -18.32 -21.20 6.35
C GLN A 276 -18.14 -19.88 5.59
N ALA A 277 -17.64 -19.93 4.35
CA ALA A 277 -17.50 -18.75 3.52
C ALA A 277 -18.87 -18.12 3.14
N LYS A 278 -19.89 -18.95 2.88
CA LYS A 278 -21.28 -18.49 2.69
C LYS A 278 -21.83 -17.83 3.95
N VAL A 279 -21.62 -18.42 5.13
CA VAL A 279 -22.05 -17.86 6.41
C VAL A 279 -21.37 -16.51 6.69
N LEU A 280 -20.05 -16.44 6.50
CA LEU A 280 -19.28 -15.21 6.65
C LEU A 280 -19.81 -14.11 5.73
N ARG A 281 -20.04 -14.41 4.45
CA ARG A 281 -20.65 -13.47 3.49
C ARG A 281 -22.00 -12.95 4.00
N GLY A 282 -22.90 -13.84 4.38
CA GLY A 282 -24.23 -13.47 4.89
C GLY A 282 -24.17 -12.57 6.12
N ARG A 283 -23.26 -12.87 7.05
CA ARG A 283 -23.02 -12.05 8.25
C ARG A 283 -22.52 -10.65 7.90
N LEU A 284 -21.57 -10.52 6.98
CA LEU A 284 -21.05 -9.22 6.55
C LEU A 284 -22.13 -8.38 5.87
N LEU A 285 -22.92 -8.98 4.97
CA LEU A 285 -24.05 -8.31 4.31
C LEU A 285 -25.10 -7.84 5.34
N ALA A 286 -25.44 -8.68 6.32
CA ALA A 286 -26.36 -8.32 7.39
C ALA A 286 -25.82 -7.18 8.28
N GLN A 287 -24.52 -7.17 8.55
CA GLN A 287 -23.87 -6.09 9.30
C GLN A 287 -23.98 -4.74 8.57
N ILE A 288 -23.76 -4.73 7.25
CA ILE A 288 -23.89 -3.54 6.41
C ILE A 288 -25.33 -3.05 6.39
N ALA A 289 -26.29 -3.97 6.17
CA ALA A 289 -27.71 -3.62 6.14
C ALA A 289 -28.19 -3.04 7.49
N LYS A 290 -27.67 -3.53 8.62
CA LYS A 290 -28.05 -3.07 9.95
C LYS A 290 -27.41 -1.73 10.35
N ASN A 291 -26.12 -1.57 10.08
CA ASN A 291 -25.34 -0.44 10.61
C ASN A 291 -25.13 0.68 9.60
N GLY A 292 -25.51 0.45 8.33
CA GLY A 292 -25.05 1.26 7.21
C GLY A 292 -23.57 1.04 6.92
N ALA A 293 -23.13 1.46 5.74
CA ALA A 293 -21.72 1.48 5.39
C ALA A 293 -21.39 2.62 4.44
N ASP A 294 -20.10 2.81 4.19
CA ASP A 294 -19.67 3.74 3.14
C ASP A 294 -20.08 3.25 1.75
N LEU A 295 -20.05 4.17 0.80
CA LEU A 295 -20.47 3.92 -0.57
C LEU A 295 -19.70 2.76 -1.22
N LYS A 296 -18.41 2.59 -0.90
CA LYS A 296 -17.55 1.54 -1.50
C LYS A 296 -17.91 0.15 -0.99
N VAL A 297 -18.20 0.04 0.30
CA VAL A 297 -18.71 -1.20 0.89
C VAL A 297 -20.06 -1.57 0.28
N CYS A 298 -20.95 -0.60 0.04
CA CYS A 298 -22.24 -0.85 -0.60
C CYS A 298 -22.09 -1.35 -2.05
N VAL A 299 -21.16 -0.78 -2.81
CA VAL A 299 -20.83 -1.26 -4.17
C VAL A 299 -20.28 -2.70 -4.13
N ALA A 300 -19.37 -3.00 -3.19
CA ALA A 300 -18.85 -4.36 -3.04
C ALA A 300 -19.93 -5.35 -2.58
N ALA A 301 -20.86 -4.93 -1.74
CA ALA A 301 -21.99 -5.74 -1.30
C ALA A 301 -22.94 -6.06 -2.46
N LEU A 302 -23.28 -5.08 -3.29
CA LEU A 302 -24.08 -5.29 -4.50
C LEU A 302 -23.39 -6.27 -5.46
N TRP A 303 -22.09 -6.06 -5.73
CA TRP A 303 -21.30 -6.98 -6.55
C TRP A 303 -21.33 -8.41 -5.99
N CYS A 304 -21.14 -8.56 -4.69
CA CYS A 304 -21.16 -9.84 -4.00
C CYS A 304 -22.52 -10.54 -4.11
N ILE A 305 -23.62 -9.80 -3.95
CA ILE A 305 -24.98 -10.32 -4.13
C ILE A 305 -25.21 -10.74 -5.59
N GLY A 306 -24.91 -9.87 -6.55
CA GLY A 306 -25.15 -10.11 -7.97
C GLY A 306 -24.41 -11.34 -8.50
N GLN A 307 -23.19 -11.59 -8.03
CA GLN A 307 -22.41 -12.79 -8.39
C GLN A 307 -22.91 -14.07 -7.70
N SER A 308 -23.55 -13.95 -6.54
CA SER A 308 -24.03 -15.08 -5.76
C SER A 308 -25.43 -15.57 -6.17
N GLU A 309 -25.85 -16.74 -5.69
CA GLU A 309 -27.23 -17.24 -5.79
C GLU A 309 -28.18 -16.60 -4.76
N LEU A 310 -27.72 -15.61 -3.97
CA LEU A 310 -28.55 -14.97 -2.96
C LEU A 310 -29.60 -14.06 -3.62
N LEU A 311 -30.86 -14.51 -3.63
CA LEU A 311 -32.02 -13.70 -3.99
C LEU A 311 -32.45 -12.80 -2.81
N GLY A 312 -31.54 -11.95 -2.34
CA GLY A 312 -31.80 -11.01 -1.25
C GLY A 312 -32.43 -9.70 -1.74
N VAL A 313 -33.71 -9.71 -2.13
CA VAL A 313 -34.41 -8.53 -2.69
C VAL A 313 -34.31 -7.32 -1.74
N ALA A 314 -34.50 -7.52 -0.43
CA ALA A 314 -34.46 -6.45 0.56
C ALA A 314 -33.07 -5.80 0.70
N TRP A 315 -31.99 -6.60 0.67
CA TRP A 315 -30.62 -6.08 0.75
C TRP A 315 -30.22 -5.35 -0.53
N THR A 316 -30.60 -5.91 -1.68
CA THR A 316 -30.32 -5.32 -2.99
C THR A 316 -30.95 -3.92 -3.09
N SER A 317 -32.23 -3.77 -2.74
CA SER A 317 -32.91 -2.47 -2.76
C SER A 317 -32.29 -1.45 -1.80
N ALA A 318 -31.88 -1.87 -0.60
CA ALA A 318 -31.24 -0.98 0.37
C ALA A 318 -29.89 -0.44 -0.15
N PHE A 319 -29.05 -1.32 -0.70
CA PHE A 319 -27.75 -0.91 -1.23
C PHE A 319 -27.87 -0.12 -2.54
N CYS A 320 -28.80 -0.48 -3.42
CA CYS A 320 -29.08 0.30 -4.64
C CYS A 320 -29.46 1.74 -4.30
N ARG A 321 -30.30 1.97 -3.28
CA ARG A 321 -30.68 3.33 -2.86
C ARG A 321 -29.45 4.14 -2.44
N GLN A 322 -28.62 3.60 -1.56
CA GLN A 322 -27.38 4.26 -1.11
C GLN A 322 -26.40 4.53 -2.26
N VAL A 323 -26.29 3.60 -3.21
CA VAL A 323 -25.44 3.75 -4.38
C VAL A 323 -25.95 4.83 -5.34
N LEU A 324 -27.27 4.90 -5.57
CA LEU A 324 -27.88 5.91 -6.41
C LEU A 324 -27.72 7.32 -5.81
N GLU A 325 -27.88 7.47 -4.50
CA GLU A 325 -27.65 8.73 -3.79
C GLU A 325 -26.19 9.22 -3.93
N GLY A 326 -25.23 8.30 -4.02
CA GLY A 326 -23.79 8.58 -4.12
C GLY A 326 -23.16 8.40 -5.50
N VAL A 327 -23.94 8.13 -6.56
CA VAL A 327 -23.42 7.64 -7.86
C VAL A 327 -22.36 8.54 -8.49
N ARG A 328 -22.47 9.86 -8.28
CA ARG A 328 -21.52 10.87 -8.79
C ARG A 328 -20.12 10.79 -8.16
N LEU A 329 -19.99 10.09 -7.05
CA LEU A 329 -18.74 9.91 -6.31
C LEU A 329 -18.02 8.61 -6.67
N LEU A 330 -18.62 7.77 -7.53
CA LEU A 330 -18.05 6.50 -7.95
C LEU A 330 -17.03 6.66 -9.06
N SER A 331 -15.96 5.87 -8.99
CA SER A 331 -15.04 5.67 -10.10
C SER A 331 -15.69 4.83 -11.21
N ALA A 332 -15.11 4.87 -12.41
CA ALA A 332 -15.58 4.06 -13.54
C ALA A 332 -15.63 2.56 -13.22
N ASN A 333 -14.63 2.02 -12.52
CA ASN A 333 -14.60 0.62 -12.11
C ASN A 333 -15.73 0.27 -11.12
N GLU A 334 -16.05 1.18 -10.21
CA GLU A 334 -17.16 0.98 -9.25
C GLU A 334 -18.50 1.04 -9.98
N LEU A 335 -18.69 1.96 -10.92
CA LEU A 335 -19.88 2.03 -11.76
C LEU A 335 -20.10 0.75 -12.58
N VAL A 336 -19.04 0.23 -13.22
CA VAL A 336 -19.12 -1.03 -13.97
C VAL A 336 -19.57 -2.18 -13.07
N ARG A 337 -19.03 -2.27 -11.85
CA ARG A 337 -19.46 -3.29 -10.88
C ARG A 337 -20.93 -3.17 -10.51
N VAL A 338 -21.42 -1.95 -10.27
CA VAL A 338 -22.84 -1.70 -9.96
C VAL A 338 -23.73 -2.13 -11.11
N VAL A 339 -23.45 -1.65 -12.32
CA VAL A 339 -24.25 -1.96 -13.51
C VAL A 339 -24.30 -3.46 -13.77
N HIS A 340 -23.14 -4.13 -13.70
CA HIS A 340 -23.06 -5.57 -13.90
C HIS A 340 -23.79 -6.36 -12.80
N ALA A 341 -23.70 -5.92 -11.53
CA ALA A 341 -24.42 -6.55 -10.43
C ALA A 341 -25.94 -6.45 -10.59
N ILE A 342 -26.45 -5.28 -11.03
CA ILE A 342 -27.87 -5.05 -11.29
C ILE A 342 -28.34 -5.91 -12.47
N ALA A 343 -27.54 -6.00 -13.54
CA ALA A 343 -27.86 -6.84 -14.70
C ALA A 343 -27.99 -8.32 -14.30
N LEU A 344 -27.01 -8.85 -13.56
CA LEU A 344 -27.04 -10.23 -13.06
C LEU A 344 -28.22 -10.48 -12.11
N PHE A 345 -28.55 -9.49 -11.27
CA PHE A 345 -29.71 -9.60 -10.39
C PHE A 345 -31.01 -9.66 -11.19
N SER A 346 -31.18 -8.79 -12.19
CA SER A 346 -32.39 -8.75 -13.03
C SER A 346 -32.57 -10.03 -13.83
N GLU A 347 -31.49 -10.60 -14.36
CA GLU A 347 -31.50 -11.90 -15.04
C GLU A 347 -31.98 -13.01 -14.11
N LYS A 348 -31.47 -13.03 -12.86
CA LYS A 348 -31.83 -14.05 -11.85
C LYS A 348 -33.23 -13.87 -11.28
N SER A 349 -33.71 -12.64 -11.13
CA SER A 349 -35.02 -12.34 -10.54
C SER A 349 -36.17 -12.37 -11.54
N GLY A 350 -35.88 -12.51 -12.84
CA GLY A 350 -36.87 -12.46 -13.91
C GLY A 350 -37.63 -11.12 -13.99
N SER A 351 -37.09 -10.08 -13.36
CA SER A 351 -37.75 -8.78 -13.19
C SER A 351 -36.75 -7.65 -13.44
N PHE A 352 -37.06 -6.82 -14.43
CA PHE A 352 -36.35 -5.57 -14.69
C PHE A 352 -36.94 -4.50 -13.77
N MET A 353 -36.22 -4.14 -12.70
CA MET A 353 -36.48 -2.88 -11.99
C MET A 353 -35.53 -1.82 -12.53
N ILE A 354 -36.07 -0.87 -13.28
CA ILE A 354 -35.44 0.45 -13.53
C ILE A 354 -35.93 1.40 -12.45
#